data_AF-A0A3P6RK65-F1
#
_entry.id   AF-A0A3P6RK65-F1
#
_cell.length_a   1.000
_cell.length_b   1.000
_cell.length_c   1.000
_cell.angle_alpha   90.00
_cell.angle_beta   90.00
_cell.angle_gamma   90.00
#
_symmetry.space_group_name_H-M   'P 1'
#
loop_
_entity.id
_entity.type
_entity.pdbx_description
1 polymer ?
#
loop_
_entity_poly.entity_id
_entity_poly.type
_entity_poly.pdbx_seq_one_letter_code
_entity_poly.pdbx_strand_id
1 'polypeptide(L)'
;MFFCYSSIKFDDKEHLADADPKFAEKCGREIRQFNCDKAESFEEQVECLRINFDGLGPECKSMIFYREKIEAADNTMDDELQKKCRYDIDKFCPNQGENVLTCLTNMKVVRLLQKECRTVVQERMREAARDIRLRPGLLSACKVEAETQ
;
A
#
# COMPACT_ATOMS: atom_id res chain seq x y z
N MET A 1 -22.26 21.30 16.84
CA MET A 1 -21.61 21.03 15.54
C MET A 1 -20.17 21.46 15.67
N PHE A 2 -19.25 20.61 15.25
CA PHE A 2 -17.82 20.83 15.06
C PHE A 2 -16.84 20.66 16.24
N PHE A 3 -16.09 19.56 16.09
CA PHE A 3 -14.70 19.30 16.45
C PHE A 3 -14.33 19.27 17.94
N CYS A 4 -14.46 18.08 18.52
CA CYS A 4 -13.52 17.62 19.53
C CYS A 4 -12.92 16.29 19.06
N TYR A 5 -11.74 16.37 18.41
CA TYR A 5 -10.69 15.38 18.66
C TYR A 5 -9.36 15.97 18.19
N SER A 6 -8.78 16.72 19.12
CA SER A 6 -7.40 17.15 19.15
C SER A 6 -6.47 15.94 19.10
N SER A 7 -5.49 15.99 18.22
CA SER A 7 -4.14 15.40 18.36
C SER A 7 -4.02 14.11 19.17
N ILE A 8 -4.48 12.98 18.63
CA ILE A 8 -3.92 11.68 19.06
C ILE A 8 -2.55 11.57 18.41
N LYS A 9 -1.49 11.55 19.22
CA LYS A 9 -0.19 11.08 18.74
C LYS A 9 -0.28 9.56 18.60
N PHE A 10 -0.46 9.09 17.36
CA PHE A 10 -0.45 7.67 16.96
C PHE A 10 0.97 7.12 16.94
N ASP A 11 1.78 7.37 17.98
CA ASP A 11 3.23 7.08 17.95
C ASP A 11 3.72 6.31 19.18
N ASP A 12 2.80 5.65 19.88
CA ASP A 12 3.14 4.78 21.00
C ASP A 12 2.96 3.31 20.59
N LYS A 13 4.10 2.61 20.51
CA LYS A 13 4.29 1.16 20.23
C LYS A 13 3.30 0.22 20.93
N GLU A 14 2.67 0.68 22.00
CA GLU A 14 1.75 -0.07 22.86
C GLU A 14 0.36 -0.31 22.22
N HIS A 15 -0.02 0.45 21.20
CA HIS A 15 -1.36 0.40 20.59
C HIS A 15 -1.38 -0.16 19.15
N LEU A 16 -0.30 -0.81 18.70
CA LEU A 16 -0.22 -1.42 17.36
C LEU A 16 -1.34 -2.46 17.13
N ALA A 17 -1.76 -3.15 18.19
CA ALA A 17 -2.86 -4.12 18.17
C ALA A 17 -4.25 -3.46 18.19
N ASP A 18 -4.35 -2.20 18.62
CA ASP A 18 -5.63 -1.48 18.73
C ASP A 18 -6.02 -0.79 17.42
N ALA A 19 -5.04 -0.51 16.54
CA ALA A 19 -5.28 0.09 15.23
C ALA A 19 -6.11 -0.84 14.31
N ASP A 20 -5.84 -2.15 14.34
CA ASP A 20 -6.64 -3.17 13.65
C ASP A 20 -6.53 -4.53 14.37
N PRO A 21 -7.43 -4.80 15.34
CA PRO A 21 -7.42 -6.05 16.10
C PRO A 21 -7.57 -7.31 15.21
N LYS A 22 -8.30 -7.18 14.09
CA LYS A 22 -8.51 -8.30 13.16
C LYS A 22 -7.24 -8.59 12.36
N PHE A 23 -6.47 -7.57 12.01
CA PHE A 23 -5.18 -7.74 11.36
C PHE A 23 -4.20 -8.47 12.28
N ALA A 24 -4.06 -8.01 13.52
CA ALA A 24 -3.17 -8.62 14.50
C ALA A 24 -3.55 -10.09 14.79
N GLU A 25 -4.84 -10.40 14.85
CA GLU A 25 -5.34 -11.77 14.97
C GLU A 25 -4.96 -12.64 13.77
N LYS A 26 -5.31 -12.18 12.55
CA LYS A 26 -5.17 -12.97 11.31
C LYS A 26 -3.74 -13.10 10.79
N CYS A 27 -2.87 -12.15 11.13
CA CYS A 27 -1.46 -12.13 10.73
C CYS A 27 -0.49 -12.44 11.88
N GLY A 28 -0.99 -12.69 13.10
CA GLY A 28 -0.15 -12.79 14.29
C GLY A 28 0.91 -13.89 14.24
N ARG A 29 0.67 -14.97 13.50
CA ARG A 29 1.65 -16.04 13.27
C ARG A 29 2.77 -15.55 12.37
N GLU A 30 2.41 -15.00 11.21
CA GLU A 30 3.32 -14.51 10.19
C GLU A 30 4.17 -13.34 10.69
N ILE A 31 3.58 -12.44 11.48
CA ILE A 31 4.29 -11.32 12.13
C ILE A 31 5.49 -11.83 12.91
N ARG A 32 5.31 -12.87 13.74
CA ARG A 32 6.41 -13.47 14.52
C ARG A 32 7.35 -14.28 13.63
N GLN A 33 6.81 -15.04 12.67
CA GLN A 33 7.59 -15.91 11.80
C GLN A 33 8.58 -15.13 10.93
N PHE A 34 8.17 -13.97 10.39
CA PHE A 34 8.98 -13.13 9.53
C PHE A 34 9.71 -12.00 10.29
N ASN A 35 9.60 -11.97 11.62
CA ASN A 35 10.13 -10.90 12.48
C ASN A 35 9.60 -9.49 12.15
N CYS A 36 8.35 -9.38 11.68
CA CYS A 36 7.69 -8.10 11.39
C CYS A 36 7.23 -7.37 12.67
N ASP A 37 7.36 -7.98 13.84
CA ASP A 37 7.20 -7.35 15.15
C ASP A 37 8.31 -6.33 15.47
N LYS A 38 9.41 -6.35 14.71
CA LYS A 38 10.53 -5.39 14.85
C LYS A 38 10.28 -4.05 14.17
N ALA A 39 9.23 -3.94 13.35
CA ALA A 39 8.83 -2.71 12.70
C ALA A 39 8.59 -1.59 13.73
N GLU A 40 8.89 -0.34 13.36
CA GLU A 40 8.70 0.80 14.25
C GLU A 40 7.25 1.32 14.20
N SER A 41 6.56 1.13 13.08
CA SER A 41 5.16 1.50 12.89
C SER A 41 4.30 0.36 12.33
N PHE A 42 2.99 0.55 12.33
CA PHE A 42 2.04 -0.42 11.79
C PHE A 42 2.19 -0.55 10.28
N GLU A 43 2.44 0.57 9.60
CA GLU A 43 2.69 0.64 8.16
C GLU A 43 3.95 -0.16 7.81
N GLU A 44 5.04 0.00 8.56
CA GLU A 44 6.27 -0.79 8.36
C GLU A 44 6.04 -2.29 8.61
N GLN A 45 5.20 -2.66 9.57
CA GLN A 45 4.82 -4.05 9.80
C GLN A 45 4.02 -4.61 8.62
N VAL A 46 3.09 -3.84 8.05
CA VAL A 46 2.35 -4.21 6.84
C VAL A 46 3.29 -4.37 5.65
N GLU A 47 4.24 -3.44 5.43
CA GLU A 47 5.24 -3.55 4.36
C GLU A 47 6.13 -4.80 4.52
N CYS A 48 6.53 -5.14 5.75
CA CYS A 48 7.25 -6.37 6.03
C CYS A 48 6.45 -7.61 5.61
N LEU A 49 5.14 -7.64 5.89
CA LEU A 49 4.26 -8.74 5.48
C LEU A 49 4.04 -8.77 3.95
N ARG A 50 3.95 -7.60 3.29
CA ARG A 50 3.86 -7.48 1.83
C ARG A 50 5.06 -8.10 1.13
N ILE A 51 6.27 -7.83 1.61
CA ILE A 51 7.51 -8.40 1.04
C ILE A 51 7.55 -9.93 1.21
N ASN A 52 6.93 -10.46 2.27
CA ASN A 52 6.86 -11.89 2.56
C ASN A 52 5.55 -12.54 2.07
N PHE A 53 4.81 -11.89 1.16
CA PHE A 53 3.44 -12.27 0.80
C PHE A 53 3.27 -13.76 0.46
N ASP A 54 4.19 -14.34 -0.32
CA ASP A 54 4.10 -15.73 -0.77
C ASP A 54 4.12 -16.73 0.40
N GLY A 55 4.85 -16.40 1.47
CA GLY A 55 4.96 -17.21 2.68
C GLY A 55 3.82 -17.03 3.69
N LEU A 56 2.90 -16.10 3.45
CA LEU A 56 1.78 -15.84 4.36
C LEU A 56 0.71 -16.94 4.29
N GLY A 57 0.08 -17.23 5.43
CA GLY A 57 -1.14 -18.04 5.49
C GLY A 57 -2.33 -17.37 4.80
N PRO A 58 -3.39 -18.13 4.45
CA PRO A 58 -4.52 -17.63 3.67
C PRO A 58 -5.27 -16.47 4.34
N GLU A 59 -5.38 -16.48 5.66
CA GLU A 59 -6.05 -15.42 6.41
C GLU A 59 -5.27 -14.11 6.37
N CYS A 60 -3.95 -14.16 6.60
CA CYS A 60 -3.10 -12.98 6.51
C CYS A 60 -2.99 -12.47 5.06
N LYS A 61 -2.87 -13.37 4.07
CA LYS A 61 -2.93 -13.00 2.63
C LYS A 61 -4.21 -12.22 2.33
N SER A 62 -5.35 -12.67 2.84
CA SER A 62 -6.62 -11.96 2.63
C SER A 62 -6.62 -10.55 3.22
N MET A 63 -5.99 -10.36 4.39
CA MET A 63 -5.89 -9.03 5.02
C MET A 63 -4.99 -8.09 4.21
N ILE A 64 -3.79 -8.56 3.83
CA ILE A 64 -2.86 -7.77 3.03
C ILE A 64 -3.46 -7.44 1.67
N PHE A 65 -4.03 -8.43 0.99
CA PHE A 65 -4.65 -8.23 -0.32
C PHE A 65 -5.83 -7.25 -0.29
N TYR A 66 -6.62 -7.26 0.78
CA TYR A 66 -7.71 -6.29 0.94
C TYR A 66 -7.18 -4.85 1.02
N ARG A 67 -6.08 -4.62 1.73
CA ARG A 67 -5.41 -3.30 1.80
C ARG A 67 -4.83 -2.91 0.45
N GLU A 68 -4.07 -3.80 -0.18
CA GLU A 68 -3.50 -3.58 -1.52
C GLU A 68 -4.58 -3.19 -2.53
N LYS A 69 -5.77 -3.80 -2.45
CA LYS A 69 -6.89 -3.47 -3.34
C LYS A 69 -7.42 -2.05 -3.13
N ILE A 70 -7.54 -1.61 -1.89
CA ILE A 70 -7.98 -0.24 -1.56
C ILE A 70 -6.94 0.75 -2.07
N GLU A 71 -5.67 0.52 -1.77
CA GLU A 71 -4.55 1.38 -2.15
C GLU A 71 -4.30 1.42 -3.66
N ALA A 72 -4.52 0.31 -4.36
CA ALA A 72 -4.46 0.27 -5.82
C ALA A 72 -5.56 1.12 -6.45
N ALA A 73 -6.76 1.13 -5.85
CA ALA A 73 -7.90 1.91 -6.32
C ALA A 73 -7.78 3.41 -6.00
N ASP A 74 -7.20 3.75 -4.84
CA ASP A 74 -6.93 5.12 -4.43
C ASP A 74 -5.53 5.19 -3.79
N ASN A 75 -4.56 5.69 -4.56
CA ASN A 75 -3.18 5.78 -4.12
C ASN A 75 -2.97 6.78 -2.99
N THR A 76 -3.94 7.65 -2.67
CA THR A 76 -3.85 8.53 -1.50
C THR A 76 -3.98 7.78 -0.18
N MET A 77 -4.50 6.55 -0.22
CA MET A 77 -4.65 5.66 0.94
C MET A 77 -3.39 4.81 1.22
N ASP A 78 -2.38 4.86 0.35
CA ASP A 78 -1.10 4.18 0.54
C ASP A 78 -0.12 5.12 1.27
N ASP A 79 -0.19 5.12 2.60
CA ASP A 79 0.58 6.03 3.45
C ASP A 79 2.09 5.92 3.20
N GLU A 80 2.61 4.71 2.97
CA GLU A 80 4.02 4.49 2.69
C GLU A 80 4.41 5.11 1.33
N LEU A 81 3.60 4.91 0.29
CA LEU A 81 3.80 5.58 -1.00
C LEU A 81 3.75 7.10 -0.85
N GLN A 82 2.72 7.66 -0.22
CA GLN A 82 2.56 9.10 -0.06
C GLN A 82 3.74 9.71 0.73
N LYS A 83 4.19 9.04 1.79
CA LYS A 83 5.31 9.49 2.63
C LYS A 83 6.64 9.41 1.90
N LYS A 84 6.97 8.26 1.30
CA LYS A 84 8.27 8.00 0.67
C LYS A 84 8.43 8.65 -0.70
N CYS A 85 7.32 8.88 -1.40
CA CYS A 85 7.32 9.50 -2.72
C CYS A 85 6.98 10.98 -2.74
N ARG A 86 6.68 11.64 -1.61
CA ARG A 86 6.20 13.04 -1.60
C ARG A 86 6.99 13.99 -2.51
N TYR A 87 8.32 14.01 -2.38
CA TYR A 87 9.18 14.84 -3.22
C TYR A 87 9.07 14.50 -4.72
N ASP A 88 9.06 13.21 -5.05
CA ASP A 88 8.99 12.74 -6.43
C ASP A 88 7.61 12.97 -7.05
N ILE A 89 6.54 12.86 -6.25
CA ILE A 89 5.16 13.18 -6.65
C ILE A 89 5.07 14.66 -7.02
N ASP A 90 5.51 15.55 -6.13
CA ASP A 90 5.46 17.00 -6.36
C ASP A 90 6.27 17.40 -7.60
N LYS A 91 7.40 16.74 -7.83
CA LYS A 91 8.34 17.07 -8.91
C LYS A 91 7.95 16.50 -10.27
N PHE A 92 7.52 15.24 -10.32
CA PHE A 92 7.35 14.50 -11.58
C PHE A 92 5.89 14.19 -11.91
N CYS A 93 5.03 14.11 -10.89
CA CYS A 93 3.64 13.67 -11.03
C CYS A 93 2.64 14.64 -10.37
N PRO A 94 2.75 15.97 -10.58
CA PRO A 94 1.83 16.91 -9.95
C PRO A 94 0.40 16.69 -10.44
N ASN A 95 -0.57 16.91 -9.54
CA ASN A 95 -2.02 16.83 -9.80
C ASN A 95 -2.56 15.43 -10.19
N GLN A 96 -1.82 14.34 -9.94
CA GLN A 96 -2.32 12.99 -10.22
C GLN A 96 -3.27 12.44 -9.14
N GLY A 97 -3.20 12.96 -7.91
CA GLY A 97 -4.08 12.57 -6.80
C GLY A 97 -4.09 11.06 -6.54
N GLU A 98 -5.29 10.47 -6.55
CA GLU A 98 -5.56 9.04 -6.34
C GLU A 98 -4.90 8.10 -7.36
N ASN A 99 -4.41 8.61 -8.49
CA ASN A 99 -3.85 7.80 -9.60
C ASN A 99 -2.33 7.96 -9.78
N VAL A 100 -1.62 8.52 -8.79
CA VAL A 100 -0.21 8.91 -8.89
C VAL A 100 0.74 7.77 -9.28
N LEU A 101 0.41 6.52 -8.91
CA LEU A 101 1.24 5.36 -9.21
C LEU A 101 1.35 5.11 -10.73
N THR A 102 0.32 5.45 -11.51
CA THR A 102 0.37 5.36 -12.99
C THR A 102 1.48 6.25 -13.57
N CYS A 103 1.70 7.43 -12.98
CA CYS A 103 2.78 8.32 -13.38
C CYS A 103 4.14 7.82 -12.87
N LEU A 104 4.23 7.42 -11.60
CA LEU A 104 5.50 6.98 -10.98
C LEU A 104 6.08 5.71 -11.62
N THR A 105 5.22 4.83 -12.14
CA THR A 105 5.62 3.60 -12.83
C THR A 105 6.04 3.81 -14.29
N ASN A 106 5.89 5.03 -14.84
CA ASN A 106 6.35 5.34 -16.19
C ASN A 106 7.87 5.14 -16.30
N MET A 107 8.33 4.44 -17.33
CA MET A 107 9.77 4.12 -17.51
C MET A 107 10.71 5.33 -17.49
N LYS A 108 10.24 6.50 -17.94
CA LYS A 108 11.03 7.74 -17.91
C LYS A 108 11.10 8.34 -16.51
N VAL A 109 10.03 8.20 -15.72
CA VAL A 109 9.90 8.74 -14.37
C VAL A 109 10.56 7.82 -13.34
N VAL A 110 10.27 6.52 -13.38
CA VAL A 110 10.72 5.52 -12.38
C VAL A 110 12.26 5.50 -12.19
N ARG A 111 13.01 5.80 -13.26
CA ARG A 111 14.49 5.86 -13.25
C ARG A 111 15.05 7.10 -12.57
N LEU A 112 14.24 8.14 -12.41
CA LEU A 112 14.60 9.44 -11.82
C LEU A 112 14.18 9.54 -10.35
N LEU A 113 13.32 8.64 -9.87
CA LEU A 113 12.83 8.62 -8.49
C LEU A 113 13.97 8.47 -7.49
N GLN A 114 13.80 9.08 -6.32
CA GLN A 114 14.65 8.83 -5.17
C GLN A 114 14.61 7.34 -4.79
N LYS A 115 15.69 6.87 -4.16
CA LYS A 115 15.85 5.44 -3.83
C LYS A 115 14.67 4.91 -3.03
N GLU A 116 14.21 5.65 -2.02
CA GLU A 116 13.11 5.24 -1.15
C GLU A 116 11.79 5.12 -1.93
N CYS A 117 11.40 6.14 -2.69
CA CYS A 117 10.21 6.09 -3.53
C CYS A 117 10.28 4.96 -4.57
N ARG A 118 11.44 4.79 -5.21
CA ARG A 118 11.64 3.74 -6.21
C ARG A 118 11.42 2.35 -5.64
N THR A 119 11.87 2.08 -4.42
CA THR A 119 11.63 0.80 -3.74
C THR A 119 10.13 0.56 -3.59
N VAL A 120 9.38 1.53 -3.04
CA VAL A 120 7.93 1.39 -2.86
C VAL A 120 7.23 1.16 -4.19
N VAL A 121 7.52 1.99 -5.21
CA VAL A 121 6.92 1.85 -6.55
C VAL A 121 7.21 0.46 -7.14
N GLN A 122 8.42 -0.07 -6.96
CA GLN A 122 8.76 -1.41 -7.44
C GLN A 122 7.99 -2.52 -6.71
N GLU A 123 7.78 -2.40 -5.40
CA GLU A 123 6.94 -3.35 -4.66
C GLU A 123 5.49 -3.30 -5.17
N ARG A 124 4.90 -2.11 -5.33
CA ARG A 124 3.54 -1.98 -5.90
C ARG A 124 3.43 -2.55 -7.31
N MET A 125 4.48 -2.42 -8.13
CA MET A 125 4.52 -3.06 -9.45
C MET A 125 4.53 -4.59 -9.36
N ARG A 126 5.20 -5.18 -8.36
CA ARG A 126 5.20 -6.64 -8.13
C ARG A 126 3.86 -7.11 -7.61
N GLU A 127 3.27 -6.39 -6.66
CA GLU A 127 1.91 -6.65 -6.15
C GLU A 127 0.90 -6.64 -7.31
N ALA A 128 0.91 -5.59 -8.13
CA ALA A 128 0.06 -5.50 -9.31
C ALA A 128 0.35 -6.60 -10.35
N ALA A 129 1.57 -7.10 -10.46
CA ALA A 129 1.91 -8.23 -11.34
C ALA A 129 1.41 -9.58 -10.81
N ARG A 130 1.22 -9.71 -9.50
CA ARG A 130 0.73 -10.94 -8.86
C ARG A 130 -0.76 -11.18 -9.11
N ASP A 131 -1.57 -10.12 -9.20
CA ASP A 131 -3.02 -10.26 -9.37
C ASP A 131 -3.66 -9.13 -10.19
N ILE A 132 -4.44 -9.50 -11.20
CA ILE A 132 -5.17 -8.56 -12.07
C ILE A 132 -6.12 -7.62 -11.30
N ARG A 133 -6.64 -8.06 -10.15
CA ARG A 133 -7.57 -7.27 -9.33
C ARG A 133 -6.90 -6.08 -8.64
N LEU A 134 -5.57 -6.04 -8.64
CA LEU A 134 -4.76 -4.90 -8.19
C LEU A 134 -4.41 -3.94 -9.34
N ARG A 135 -5.06 -4.10 -10.52
CA ARG A 135 -4.89 -3.23 -11.70
C ARG A 135 -6.23 -2.58 -12.06
N PRO A 136 -6.72 -1.58 -11.30
CA PRO A 136 -8.02 -0.97 -11.55
C PRO A 136 -8.14 -0.38 -12.96
N GLY A 137 -7.08 0.23 -13.49
CA GLY A 137 -7.06 0.75 -14.87
C GLY A 137 -7.20 -0.32 -15.96
N LEU A 138 -6.75 -1.55 -15.70
CA LEU A 138 -6.94 -2.66 -16.64
C LEU A 138 -8.34 -3.27 -16.50
N LEU A 139 -8.85 -3.40 -15.28
CA LEU A 139 -10.23 -3.86 -15.05
C LEU A 139 -11.25 -2.93 -15.69
N SER A 140 -11.05 -1.61 -15.61
CA SER A 140 -11.94 -0.63 -16.24
C SER A 140 -11.87 -0.74 -17.77
N ALA A 141 -10.69 -0.89 -18.36
CA ALA A 141 -10.53 -1.10 -19.79
C ALA A 141 -11.24 -2.37 -20.26
N CYS A 142 -11.06 -3.50 -19.57
CA CYS A 142 -11.75 -4.75 -19.90
C CYS A 142 -13.28 -4.63 -19.80
N LYS A 143 -13.79 -3.88 -18.82
CA LYS A 143 -15.24 -3.63 -18.68
C LYS A 143 -15.79 -2.84 -19.88
N VAL A 144 -15.09 -1.77 -20.27
CA VAL A 144 -15.48 -0.95 -21.43
C VAL A 144 -15.51 -1.80 -22.70
N GLU A 145 -14.50 -2.66 -22.92
CA GLU A 145 -14.44 -3.57 -24.07
C GLU A 145 -15.59 -4.58 -24.09
N ALA A 146 -15.96 -5.13 -22.93
CA ALA A 146 -17.07 -6.08 -22.82
C ALA A 146 -18.45 -5.43 -23.09
N GLU A 147 -18.59 -4.14 -22.79
CA GLU A 147 -19.84 -3.36 -23.01
C GLU A 147 -19.93 -2.76 -24.42
N THR A 148 -18.83 -2.73 -25.19
CA THR A 148 -18.80 -2.23 -26.57
C THR A 148 -18.92 -3.33 -27.64
N GLN A 149 -19.26 -4.55 -27.23
CA GLN A 149 -19.57 -5.69 -28.11
C GLN A 149 -21.08 -6.01 -28.13
#